data_AF-A0A6G4WPP0-F1
#
_entry.id   AF-A0A6G4WPP0-F1
#
_cell.length_a   1.000
_cell.length_b   1.000
_cell.length_c   1.000
_cell.angle_alpha   90.00
_cell.angle_beta   90.00
_cell.angle_gamma   90.00
#
_symmetry.space_group_name_H-M   'P 1'
#
loop_
_entity.id
_entity.type
_entity.pdbx_description
1 polymer ?
#
loop_
_entity_poly.entity_id
_entity_poly.type
_entity_poly.pdbx_seq_one_letter_code
_entity_poly.pdbx_strand_id
1 'polypeptide(L)'
;MLGWKRKPPKNERQLAWRVQFSIATRTPFLAPANNADPDSHVGAVMYDSGPLADALQELAHGVDPNRPFVVTLVEAEREVIKLADMRPSWIDYCNERSGLDPSAIDPNSEMSRQYVNGPAVRAWPRFNEAQAVVGPATEALRKLQTELASFCGSDITGSRAA
;
A
#
# COMPACT_ATOMS: atom_id res chain seq x y z
N MET A 1 15.03 38.44 4.26
CA MET A 1 15.47 37.23 5.00
C MET A 1 15.34 36.04 4.07
N LEU A 2 16.45 35.59 3.47
CA LEU A 2 16.48 34.36 2.68
C LEU A 2 16.49 33.19 3.67
N GLY A 3 15.33 32.58 3.91
CA GLY A 3 15.23 31.34 4.67
C GLY A 3 15.94 30.25 3.88
N TRP A 4 17.15 29.88 4.28
CA TRP A 4 17.85 28.72 3.74
C TRP A 4 16.97 27.50 4.05
N LYS A 5 16.24 27.00 3.05
CA LYS A 5 15.54 25.70 3.15
C LYS A 5 16.62 24.65 3.41
N ARG A 6 16.78 24.29 4.69
CA ARG A 6 17.69 23.24 5.14
C ARG A 6 17.35 21.99 4.33
N LYS A 7 18.30 21.49 3.53
CA LYS A 7 18.10 20.23 2.80
C LYS A 7 17.75 19.15 3.81
N PRO A 8 16.72 18.33 3.57
CA PRO A 8 16.39 17.25 4.48
C PRO A 8 17.59 16.29 4.60
N PRO A 9 17.80 15.68 5.78
CA PRO A 9 18.81 14.65 5.97
C PRO A 9 18.70 13.56 4.90
N LYS A 10 19.84 13.02 4.46
CA LYS A 10 19.88 11.94 3.45
C LYS A 10 19.00 10.74 3.84
N ASN A 11 18.88 10.46 5.14
CA ASN A 11 18.08 9.36 5.67
C ASN A 11 16.58 9.55 5.42
N GLU A 12 16.03 10.74 5.66
CA GLU A 12 14.61 11.02 5.44
C GLU A 12 14.21 10.87 3.96
N ARG A 13 15.07 11.33 3.05
CA ARG A 13 14.83 11.17 1.60
C ARG A 13 14.88 9.71 1.17
N GLN A 14 15.77 8.91 1.76
CA GLN A 14 15.87 7.49 1.48
C GLN A 14 14.60 6.76 1.95
N LEU A 15 14.09 7.07 3.14
CA LEU A 15 12.84 6.52 3.66
C LEU A 15 11.65 6.94 2.80
N ALA A 16 11.53 8.23 2.48
CA ALA A 16 10.45 8.74 1.62
C ALA A 16 10.48 8.08 0.23
N TRP A 17 11.67 7.85 -0.33
CA TRP A 17 11.83 7.14 -1.60
C TRP A 17 11.43 5.66 -1.50
N ARG A 18 11.78 4.96 -0.41
CA ARG A 18 11.36 3.58 -0.17
C ARG A 18 9.85 3.44 -0.04
N VAL A 19 9.19 4.39 0.62
CA VAL A 19 7.72 4.41 0.70
C VAL A 19 7.12 4.66 -0.66
N GLN A 20 7.60 5.65 -1.42
CA GLN A 20 7.12 5.83 -2.80
C GLN A 20 7.24 4.54 -3.60
N PHE A 21 8.39 3.86 -3.52
CA PHE A 21 8.62 2.61 -4.24
C PHE A 21 7.65 1.51 -3.80
N SER A 22 7.42 1.39 -2.49
CA SER A 22 6.48 0.43 -1.94
C SER A 22 5.05 0.71 -2.43
N ILE A 23 4.61 1.96 -2.38
CA ILE A 23 3.31 2.40 -2.89
C ILE A 23 3.19 2.10 -4.38
N ALA A 24 4.16 2.53 -5.20
CA ALA A 24 4.14 2.34 -6.65
C ALA A 24 4.11 0.86 -7.08
N THR A 25 4.69 -0.04 -6.28
CA THR A 25 4.81 -1.47 -6.64
C THR A 25 3.71 -2.36 -6.05
N ARG A 26 2.95 -1.87 -5.08
CA ARG A 26 1.99 -2.67 -4.29
C ARG A 26 0.59 -2.08 -4.17
N THR A 27 0.48 -0.76 -4.25
CA THR A 27 -0.82 -0.10 -4.33
C THR A 27 -1.18 -0.02 -5.80
N PRO A 28 -2.43 -0.31 -6.18
CA PRO A 28 -2.76 -0.45 -7.59
C PRO A 28 -2.82 0.92 -8.28
N PHE A 29 -1.65 1.42 -8.67
CA PHE A 29 -1.47 2.35 -9.79
C PHE A 29 -1.24 1.61 -11.10
N LEU A 30 -1.00 0.30 -11.02
CA LEU A 30 -1.10 -0.57 -12.17
C LEU A 30 -2.58 -0.70 -12.50
N ALA A 31 -3.01 0.00 -13.55
CA ALA A 31 -4.34 -0.16 -14.12
C ALA A 31 -4.68 -1.67 -14.18
N PRO A 32 -5.87 -2.09 -13.73
CA PRO A 32 -6.25 -3.49 -13.86
C PRO A 32 -6.02 -3.90 -15.31
N ALA A 33 -5.27 -5.00 -15.52
CA ALA A 33 -5.07 -5.53 -16.86
C ALA A 33 -6.44 -5.60 -17.56
N ASN A 34 -6.53 -5.16 -18.81
CA ASN A 34 -7.78 -5.17 -19.55
C ASN A 34 -8.43 -6.57 -19.40
N ASN A 35 -9.61 -6.64 -18.77
CA ASN A 35 -10.37 -7.84 -18.41
C ASN A 35 -10.12 -8.50 -17.03
N ALA A 36 -9.36 -7.89 -16.11
CA ALA A 36 -9.28 -8.39 -14.73
C ALA A 36 -10.61 -8.14 -14.00
N ASP A 37 -11.13 -9.16 -13.31
CA ASP A 37 -12.32 -9.03 -12.46
C ASP A 37 -12.04 -7.99 -11.36
N PRO A 38 -12.86 -6.94 -11.22
CA PRO A 38 -12.64 -5.85 -10.27
C PRO A 38 -12.57 -6.32 -8.82
N ASP A 39 -13.19 -7.46 -8.48
CA ASP A 39 -13.14 -7.99 -7.12
C ASP A 39 -11.79 -8.66 -6.82
N SER A 40 -11.07 -9.14 -7.85
CA SER A 40 -9.71 -9.69 -7.69
C SER A 40 -8.74 -8.65 -7.13
N HIS A 41 -9.00 -7.37 -7.42
CA HIS A 41 -8.23 -6.24 -6.90
C HIS A 41 -8.30 -6.14 -5.37
N VAL A 42 -9.46 -6.43 -4.77
CA VAL A 42 -9.63 -6.37 -3.31
C VAL A 42 -8.69 -7.38 -2.64
N GLY A 43 -8.57 -8.58 -3.20
CA GLY A 43 -7.65 -9.62 -2.68
C GLY A 43 -6.18 -9.21 -2.75
N ALA A 44 -5.76 -8.63 -3.88
CA ALA A 44 -4.39 -8.11 -4.04
C ALA A 44 -4.09 -7.00 -3.02
N VAL A 45 -5.01 -6.04 -2.85
CA VAL A 45 -4.86 -4.95 -1.86
C VAL A 45 -4.78 -5.49 -0.43
N MET A 46 -5.58 -6.51 -0.06
CA MET A 46 -5.47 -7.15 1.25
C MET A 46 -4.08 -7.76 1.46
N TYR A 47 -3.58 -8.50 0.47
CA TYR A 47 -2.26 -9.13 0.56
C TYR A 47 -1.14 -8.11 0.74
N ASP A 48 -1.17 -7.03 -0.04
CA ASP A 48 -0.14 -5.99 -0.08
C ASP A 48 -0.20 -4.97 1.08
N SER A 49 -1.32 -4.93 1.82
CA SER A 49 -1.54 -3.97 2.91
C SER A 49 -0.54 -4.07 4.06
N GLY A 50 -0.04 -5.26 4.38
CA GLY A 50 0.90 -5.48 5.49
C GLY A 50 2.25 -4.78 5.26
N PRO A 51 2.99 -5.15 4.20
CA PRO A 51 4.23 -4.46 3.85
C PRO A 51 4.09 -2.95 3.64
N LEU A 52 2.91 -2.49 3.18
CA LEU A 52 2.63 -1.05 3.06
C LEU A 52 2.48 -0.37 4.42
N ALA A 53 1.74 -0.99 5.36
CA ALA A 53 1.61 -0.48 6.72
C ALA A 53 2.99 -0.34 7.40
N ASP A 54 3.82 -1.39 7.29
CA ASP A 54 5.18 -1.39 7.85
C ASP A 54 6.04 -0.25 7.28
N ALA A 55 5.97 -0.03 5.95
CA ALA A 55 6.74 1.01 5.28
C ALA A 55 6.28 2.43 5.68
N LEU A 56 4.96 2.65 5.82
CA LEU A 56 4.41 3.93 6.28
C LEU A 56 4.83 4.23 7.72
N GLN A 57 4.77 3.22 8.59
CA GLN A 57 5.19 3.34 9.98
C GLN A 57 6.70 3.61 10.10
N GLU A 58 7.55 2.94 9.31
CA GLU A 58 9.00 3.19 9.25
C GLU A 58 9.28 4.66 8.87
N LEU A 59 8.54 5.19 7.88
CA LEU A 59 8.67 6.58 7.48
C LEU A 59 8.22 7.54 8.59
N ALA A 60 7.08 7.26 9.23
CA ALA A 60 6.54 8.10 10.30
C ALA A 60 7.52 8.24 11.47
N HIS A 61 8.22 7.16 11.83
CA HIS A 61 9.26 7.18 12.88
C HIS A 61 10.59 7.79 12.43
N GLY A 62 10.86 7.83 11.12
CA GLY A 62 12.15 8.23 10.58
C GLY A 62 12.23 9.65 10.03
N VAL A 63 11.16 10.45 10.12
CA VAL A 63 11.11 11.83 9.59
C VAL A 63 10.83 12.86 10.68
N ASP A 64 11.26 14.10 10.43
CA ASP A 64 10.89 15.24 11.28
C ASP A 64 9.36 15.41 11.27
N PRO A 65 8.68 15.41 12.44
CA PRO A 65 7.22 15.54 12.52
C PRO A 65 6.70 16.87 11.97
N ASN A 66 7.56 17.87 11.78
CA ASN A 66 7.19 19.17 11.18
C ASN A 66 7.27 19.17 9.65
N ARG A 67 7.52 18.03 9.01
CA ARG A 67 7.52 17.94 7.54
C ARG A 67 6.09 18.15 7.01
N PRO A 68 5.90 18.95 5.94
CA PRO A 68 4.58 19.23 5.38
C PRO A 68 3.74 17.99 5.03
N PHE A 69 4.39 16.91 4.56
CA PHE A 69 3.70 15.68 4.15
C PHE A 69 3.27 14.78 5.33
N VAL A 70 3.67 15.09 6.58
CA VAL A 70 3.40 14.21 7.74
C VAL A 70 1.91 14.08 8.02
N VAL A 71 1.12 15.13 7.80
CA VAL A 71 -0.35 15.05 7.94
C VAL A 71 -0.92 14.01 6.98
N THR A 72 -0.52 14.07 5.71
CA THR A 72 -0.94 13.11 4.67
C THR A 72 -0.41 11.71 4.95
N LEU A 73 0.78 11.59 5.53
CA LEU A 73 1.36 10.30 5.94
C LEU A 73 0.51 9.63 7.03
N VAL A 74 0.15 10.37 8.09
CA VAL A 74 -0.70 9.86 9.17
C VAL A 74 -2.08 9.47 8.66
N GLU A 75 -2.66 10.25 7.75
CA GLU A 75 -3.93 9.89 7.10
C GLU A 75 -3.80 8.58 6.29
N ALA A 76 -2.76 8.45 5.46
CA ALA A 76 -2.53 7.25 4.67
C ALA A 76 -2.29 6.02 5.55
N GLU A 77 -1.47 6.15 6.59
CA GLU A 77 -1.21 5.09 7.56
C GLU A 77 -2.51 4.63 8.23
N ARG A 78 -3.35 5.56 8.69
CA ARG A 78 -4.65 5.24 9.29
C ARG A 78 -5.56 4.46 8.34
N GLU A 79 -5.62 4.84 7.06
CA GLU A 79 -6.47 4.12 6.09
C GLU A 79 -5.90 2.75 5.72
N VAL A 80 -4.58 2.62 5.61
CA VAL A 80 -3.91 1.34 5.31
C VAL A 80 -3.98 0.35 6.47
N ILE A 81 -3.89 0.82 7.72
CA ILE A 81 -4.03 -0.03 8.91
C ILE A 81 -5.37 -0.77 8.90
N LYS A 82 -6.46 -0.13 8.47
CA LYS A 82 -7.77 -0.82 8.36
C LYS A 82 -7.70 -2.04 7.44
N LEU A 83 -6.96 -1.95 6.34
CA LEU A 83 -6.73 -3.08 5.43
C LEU A 83 -5.81 -4.13 6.08
N ALA A 84 -4.72 -3.67 6.71
CA ALA A 84 -3.73 -4.53 7.35
C ALA A 84 -4.33 -5.35 8.50
N ASP A 85 -5.27 -4.78 9.26
CA ASP A 85 -6.01 -5.48 10.32
C ASP A 85 -6.88 -6.63 9.79
N MET A 86 -7.27 -6.57 8.51
CA MET A 86 -8.03 -7.65 7.86
C MET A 86 -7.14 -8.70 7.20
N ARG A 87 -5.88 -8.35 6.93
CA ARG A 87 -4.94 -9.21 6.22
C ARG A 87 -4.77 -10.59 6.85
N PRO A 88 -4.65 -10.78 8.19
CA PRO A 88 -4.55 -12.12 8.77
C PRO A 88 -5.71 -13.03 8.36
N SER A 89 -6.95 -12.53 8.45
CA SER A 89 -8.15 -13.29 8.03
C SER A 89 -8.17 -13.58 6.52
N TRP A 90 -7.63 -12.68 5.70
CA TRP A 90 -7.47 -12.92 4.26
C TRP A 90 -6.47 -14.06 3.99
N ILE A 91 -5.33 -14.04 4.68
CA ILE A 91 -4.27 -15.06 4.56
C ILE A 91 -4.80 -16.43 5.00
N ASP A 92 -5.50 -16.49 6.14
CA ASP A 92 -6.11 -17.73 6.63
C ASP A 92 -7.12 -18.30 5.64
N TYR A 93 -8.02 -17.46 5.11
CA TYR A 93 -8.97 -17.86 4.08
C TYR A 93 -8.28 -18.43 2.83
N CYS A 94 -7.21 -17.78 2.37
CA CYS A 94 -6.46 -18.25 1.20
C CYS A 94 -5.72 -19.57 1.48
N ASN A 95 -5.16 -19.73 2.68
CA ASN A 95 -4.48 -20.95 3.09
C ASN A 95 -5.45 -22.13 3.13
N GLU A 96 -6.60 -21.97 3.78
CA GLU A 96 -7.64 -23.00 3.86
C GLU A 96 -8.15 -23.41 2.48
N ARG A 97 -8.45 -22.43 1.63
CA ARG A 97 -8.98 -22.66 0.29
C ARG A 97 -8.00 -23.41 -0.62
N SER A 98 -6.71 -23.12 -0.49
CA SER A 98 -5.66 -23.69 -1.34
C SER A 98 -4.93 -24.88 -0.70
N GLY A 99 -5.32 -25.27 0.53
CA GLY A 99 -4.66 -26.35 1.27
C GLY A 99 -3.19 -26.05 1.61
N LEU A 100 -2.85 -24.79 1.85
CA LEU A 100 -1.48 -24.36 2.14
C LEU A 100 -1.16 -24.51 3.63
N ASP A 101 0.10 -24.87 3.92
CA ASP A 101 0.66 -24.71 5.26
C ASP A 101 0.68 -23.20 5.61
N PRO A 102 0.20 -22.79 6.79
CA PRO A 102 0.23 -21.40 7.24
C PRO A 102 1.63 -20.77 7.23
N SER A 103 2.68 -21.59 7.38
CA SER A 103 4.09 -21.18 7.37
C SER A 103 4.74 -21.21 5.97
N ALA A 104 4.01 -21.62 4.93
CA ALA A 104 4.54 -21.67 3.57
C ALA A 104 4.81 -20.25 3.04
N ILE A 105 6.07 -19.95 2.73
CA ILE A 105 6.53 -18.65 2.21
C ILE A 105 7.15 -18.76 0.81
N ASP A 106 6.97 -19.90 0.14
CA ASP A 106 7.47 -20.10 -1.21
C ASP A 106 6.66 -19.27 -2.23
N PRO A 107 7.22 -18.97 -3.41
CA PRO A 107 6.57 -18.10 -4.39
C PRO A 107 5.17 -18.56 -4.81
N ASN A 108 4.90 -19.88 -4.90
CA ASN A 108 3.60 -20.38 -5.31
C ASN A 108 2.54 -20.15 -4.22
N SER A 109 2.93 -20.34 -2.96
CA SER A 109 2.08 -20.04 -1.81
C SER A 109 1.76 -18.55 -1.73
N GLU A 110 2.73 -17.67 -1.96
CA GLU A 110 2.50 -16.22 -1.99
C GLU A 110 1.59 -15.80 -3.15
N MET A 111 1.83 -16.33 -4.36
CA MET A 111 0.96 -16.09 -5.52
C MET A 111 -0.49 -16.55 -5.26
N SER A 112 -0.68 -17.65 -4.54
CA SER A 112 -2.01 -18.19 -4.22
C SER A 112 -2.81 -17.30 -3.26
N ARG A 113 -2.12 -16.46 -2.46
CA ARG A 113 -2.73 -15.48 -1.55
C ARG A 113 -2.90 -14.10 -2.19
N GLN A 114 -2.02 -13.74 -3.12
CA GLN A 114 -2.06 -12.45 -3.80
C GLN A 114 -3.02 -12.45 -5.00
N TYR A 115 -2.98 -13.48 -5.84
CA TYR A 115 -3.69 -13.54 -7.11
C TYR A 115 -4.92 -14.44 -7.05
N VAL A 116 -5.92 -13.99 -6.28
CA VAL A 116 -7.19 -14.70 -6.10
C VAL A 116 -8.22 -14.19 -7.10
N ASN A 117 -8.91 -15.11 -7.79
CA ASN A 117 -9.98 -14.73 -8.72
C ASN A 117 -11.18 -14.09 -8.00
N GLY A 118 -11.88 -13.18 -8.69
CA GLY A 118 -12.97 -12.39 -8.13
C GLY A 118 -14.08 -13.20 -7.43
N PRO A 119 -14.60 -14.31 -8.01
CA PRO A 119 -15.59 -15.14 -7.33
C PRO A 119 -15.13 -15.67 -5.97
N ALA A 120 -13.85 -16.06 -5.84
CA ALA A 120 -13.31 -16.48 -4.56
C ALA A 120 -13.05 -15.31 -3.62
N VAL A 121 -12.59 -14.16 -4.13
CA VAL A 121 -12.49 -12.95 -3.27
C VAL A 121 -13.85 -12.60 -2.68
N ARG A 122 -14.92 -12.66 -3.47
CA ARG A 122 -16.30 -12.43 -3.00
C ARG A 122 -16.80 -13.45 -1.98
N ALA A 123 -16.27 -14.67 -2.02
CA ALA A 123 -16.64 -15.72 -1.07
C ALA A 123 -15.96 -15.54 0.29
N TRP A 124 -14.95 -14.67 0.41
CA TRP A 124 -14.35 -14.34 1.69
C TRP A 124 -15.34 -13.56 2.59
N PRO A 125 -15.57 -13.98 3.85
CA PRO A 125 -16.60 -13.38 4.71
C PRO A 125 -16.49 -11.87 4.93
N ARG A 126 -15.28 -11.29 4.84
CA ARG A 126 -15.04 -9.86 5.04
C ARG A 126 -14.98 -9.07 3.73
N PHE A 127 -15.39 -9.65 2.61
CA PHE A 127 -15.33 -9.00 1.29
C PHE A 127 -15.96 -7.60 1.27
N ASN A 128 -17.20 -7.47 1.77
CA ASN A 128 -17.91 -6.18 1.75
C ASN A 128 -17.22 -5.12 2.60
N GLU A 129 -16.65 -5.53 3.74
CA GLU A 129 -15.89 -4.63 4.62
C GLU A 129 -14.61 -4.17 3.92
N ALA A 130 -13.85 -5.10 3.33
CA ALA A 130 -12.65 -4.80 2.57
C ALA A 130 -12.93 -3.88 1.38
N GLN A 131 -13.95 -4.18 0.58
CA GLN A 131 -14.33 -3.36 -0.57
C GLN A 131 -14.65 -1.92 -0.17
N ALA A 132 -15.31 -1.70 0.97
CA ALA A 132 -15.66 -0.36 1.46
C ALA A 132 -14.44 0.49 1.84
N VAL A 133 -13.31 -0.12 2.23
CA VAL A 133 -12.11 0.60 2.69
C VAL A 133 -11.00 0.69 1.63
N VAL A 134 -11.03 -0.13 0.56
CA VAL A 134 -10.04 -0.06 -0.53
C VAL A 134 -10.00 1.33 -1.18
N GLY A 135 -11.15 1.89 -1.54
CA GLY A 135 -11.22 3.22 -2.17
C GLY A 135 -10.58 4.32 -1.33
N PRO A 136 -11.01 4.51 -0.06
CA PRO A 136 -10.39 5.47 0.86
C PRO A 136 -8.87 5.31 1.01
N ALA A 137 -8.37 4.08 1.15
CA ALA A 137 -6.95 3.81 1.29
C ALA A 137 -6.16 4.15 0.01
N THR A 138 -6.66 3.76 -1.17
CA THR A 138 -6.04 4.10 -2.45
C THR A 138 -5.96 5.62 -2.64
N GLU A 139 -7.02 6.34 -2.30
CA GLU A 139 -7.04 7.81 -2.40
C GLU A 139 -6.05 8.48 -1.43
N ALA A 140 -5.94 7.99 -0.20
CA ALA A 140 -4.98 8.50 0.77
C ALA A 140 -3.53 8.25 0.31
N LEU A 141 -3.23 7.05 -0.21
CA LEU A 141 -1.93 6.70 -0.74
C LEU A 141 -1.55 7.51 -1.99
N ARG A 142 -2.51 7.79 -2.88
CA ARG A 142 -2.31 8.65 -4.05
C ARG A 142 -1.93 10.08 -3.67
N LYS A 143 -2.60 10.64 -2.66
CA LYS A 143 -2.24 11.96 -2.10
C LYS A 143 -0.83 11.94 -1.50
N LEU A 144 -0.53 10.93 -0.67
CA LEU A 144 0.79 10.79 -0.06
C LEU A 144 1.89 10.66 -1.12
N GLN A 145 1.67 9.87 -2.17
CA GLN A 145 2.65 9.68 -3.23
C GLN A 145 3.00 11.00 -3.94
N THR A 146 2.02 11.87 -4.17
CA THR A 146 2.23 13.21 -4.74
C THR A 146 3.13 14.07 -3.84
N GLU A 147 2.86 14.06 -2.53
CA GLU A 147 3.66 14.81 -1.54
C GLU A 147 5.09 14.28 -1.42
N LEU A 148 5.25 12.95 -1.43
CA LEU A 148 6.57 12.32 -1.38
C LEU A 148 7.38 12.59 -2.65
N ALA A 149 6.74 12.58 -3.83
CA ALA A 149 7.40 12.92 -5.09
C ALA A 149 7.95 14.36 -5.06
N SER A 150 7.17 15.30 -4.55
CA SER A 150 7.57 16.69 -4.31
C SER A 150 8.76 16.78 -3.34
N PHE A 151 8.71 16.03 -2.23
CA PHE A 151 9.78 16.01 -1.22
C PHE A 151 11.10 15.41 -1.73
N CYS A 152 11.02 14.31 -2.49
CA CYS A 152 12.18 13.63 -3.07
C CYS A 152 12.73 14.36 -4.30
N GLY A 153 11.92 15.22 -4.95
CA GLY A 153 12.27 15.93 -6.18
C GLY A 153 12.18 15.06 -7.44
N SER A 154 11.48 13.92 -7.36
CA SER A 154 11.25 12.99 -8.47
C SER A 154 10.04 12.12 -8.17
N ASP A 155 9.15 11.99 -9.14
CA ASP A 155 8.10 10.98 -9.13
C ASP A 155 8.62 9.69 -9.79
N ILE A 156 8.64 8.60 -9.03
CA ILE A 156 9.11 7.30 -9.52
C ILE A 156 8.08 6.55 -10.36
N THR A 157 6.82 6.98 -10.37
CA THR A 157 5.75 6.35 -11.15
C THR A 157 5.80 6.74 -12.62
N GLY A 158 6.67 7.69 -13.00
CA GLY A 158 6.77 8.18 -14.37
C GLY A 158 5.56 8.98 -14.83
N SER A 159 4.62 9.28 -13.92
CA SER A 159 3.50 10.18 -14.18
C SER A 159 4.08 11.56 -14.48
N ARG A 160 4.13 11.94 -15.77
CA ARG A 160 4.28 13.37 -16.09
C ARG A 160 3.09 14.07 -15.45
N ALA A 161 3.37 15.04 -14.57
CA ALA A 161 2.36 16.01 -14.16
C ALA A 161 1.70 16.54 -15.44
N ALA A 162 0.43 16.17 -15.62
CA ALA A 162 -0.41 16.66 -16.71
C ALA A 162 -1.01 18.00 -16.32
#